data_AF-A0A3R9WKL6-F1
#
_entry.id   AF-A0A3R9WKL6-F1
#
_cell.length_a   1.000
_cell.length_b   1.000
_cell.length_c   1.000
_cell.angle_alpha   90.00
_cell.angle_beta   90.00
_cell.angle_gamma   90.00
#
_symmetry.space_group_name_H-M   'P 1'
#
loop_
_entity.id
_entity.type
_entity.pdbx_description
1 polymer ?
#
loop_
_entity_poly.entity_id
_entity_poly.type
_entity_poly.pdbx_seq_one_letter_code
_entity_poly.pdbx_strand_id
1 'polypeptide(L)'
;MDADVYVTPRYLAGSPGYGDAGFAPVAHWPHHHLDEGPHQLVVTSPDHRIRIGWAGDDYDLWTISAAPHAVSGPQWTAIVNQNTPPELVAALTATLAQDWAAGQDRFLAAPSVYWADSVAPLAAAGWERTGAELGTVELAAPDGNAGVCINISRRDLEHGTQLWASPPGWGTRAEITFTPRTPSHLIAATAAAFTDPTPAARWRESLNPELTARANGLRESDR
;
A
#
# COMPACT_ATOMS: atom_id res chain seq x y z
N MET A 1 4.69 -18.10 -14.25
CA MET A 1 5.41 -17.02 -14.93
C MET A 1 6.88 -17.21 -14.61
N ASP A 2 7.74 -17.29 -15.61
CA ASP A 2 9.19 -17.29 -15.40
C ASP A 2 9.62 -15.88 -14.98
N ALA A 3 10.61 -15.78 -14.10
CA ALA A 3 11.25 -14.55 -13.69
C ALA A 3 12.76 -14.77 -13.71
N ASP A 4 13.53 -13.76 -14.09
CA ASP A 4 15.00 -13.84 -14.13
C ASP A 4 15.66 -13.19 -12.90
N VAL A 5 14.89 -12.49 -12.05
CA VAL A 5 15.35 -11.91 -10.78
C VAL A 5 14.29 -12.03 -9.67
N TYR A 6 14.76 -12.26 -8.45
CA TYR A 6 13.96 -12.22 -7.21
C TYR A 6 14.45 -11.07 -6.32
N VAL A 7 13.58 -10.10 -6.03
CA VAL A 7 13.89 -8.89 -5.25
C VAL A 7 13.38 -9.02 -3.82
N THR A 8 14.24 -8.70 -2.85
CA THR A 8 13.92 -8.61 -1.43
C THR A 8 14.68 -7.43 -0.82
N PRO A 9 14.09 -6.66 0.13
CA PRO A 9 12.70 -6.69 0.56
C PRO A 9 11.70 -6.32 -0.54
N ARG A 10 10.46 -6.80 -0.45
CA ARG A 10 9.43 -6.64 -1.50
C ARG A 10 9.16 -5.18 -1.87
N TYR A 11 9.26 -4.26 -0.92
CA TYR A 11 9.06 -2.83 -1.19
C TYR A 11 10.10 -2.23 -2.15
N LEU A 12 11.24 -2.89 -2.38
CA LEU A 12 12.25 -2.49 -3.38
C LEU A 12 11.98 -3.07 -4.78
N ALA A 13 10.95 -3.89 -4.95
CA ALA A 13 10.67 -4.56 -6.22
C ALA A 13 10.10 -3.62 -7.31
N GLY A 14 9.63 -2.44 -6.91
CA GLY A 14 8.91 -1.52 -7.79
C GLY A 14 7.62 -2.12 -8.39
N SER A 15 6.94 -1.30 -9.18
CA SER A 15 5.82 -1.73 -10.00
C SER A 15 6.31 -2.35 -11.32
N PRO A 16 5.73 -3.47 -11.77
CA PRO A 16 6.04 -4.07 -13.07
C PRO A 16 5.24 -3.41 -14.22
N GLY A 17 4.48 -2.34 -13.95
CA GLY A 17 3.67 -1.63 -14.96
C GLY A 17 2.27 -2.20 -15.20
N TYR A 18 1.86 -3.23 -14.45
CA TYR A 18 0.54 -3.84 -14.51
C TYR A 18 -0.02 -4.13 -13.11
N GLY A 19 -1.34 -4.18 -13.00
CA GLY A 19 -2.05 -4.25 -11.71
C GLY A 19 -2.52 -5.62 -11.26
N ASP A 20 -2.33 -6.68 -12.06
CA ASP A 20 -2.96 -8.00 -11.85
C ASP A 20 -2.82 -8.55 -10.42
N ALA A 21 -1.63 -8.44 -9.81
CA ALA A 21 -1.41 -8.91 -8.44
C ALA A 21 -2.27 -8.16 -7.42
N GLY A 22 -2.47 -6.85 -7.59
CA GLY A 22 -3.29 -6.02 -6.71
C GLY A 22 -4.78 -6.36 -6.79
N PHE A 23 -5.26 -6.80 -7.96
CA PHE A 23 -6.65 -7.21 -8.18
C PHE A 23 -6.91 -8.70 -7.89
N ALA A 24 -5.89 -9.56 -7.87
CA ALA A 24 -6.04 -10.99 -7.72
C ALA A 24 -6.97 -11.42 -6.55
N PRO A 25 -6.91 -10.82 -5.34
CA PRO A 25 -7.80 -11.21 -4.24
C PRO A 25 -9.29 -10.89 -4.50
N VAL A 26 -9.57 -9.94 -5.38
CA VAL A 26 -10.92 -9.45 -5.71
C VAL A 26 -11.29 -9.77 -7.17
N ALA A 27 -10.59 -10.69 -7.83
CA ALA A 27 -10.83 -11.02 -9.24
C ALA A 27 -12.24 -11.56 -9.53
N HIS A 28 -12.98 -11.99 -8.51
CA HIS A 28 -14.36 -12.47 -8.61
C HIS A 28 -15.41 -11.36 -8.41
N TRP A 29 -14.99 -10.14 -8.07
CA TRP A 29 -15.87 -8.98 -7.90
C TRP A 29 -16.27 -8.36 -9.25
N PRO A 30 -17.35 -7.57 -9.32
CA PRO A 30 -17.68 -6.80 -10.51
C PRO A 30 -16.53 -5.92 -11.02
N HIS A 31 -16.25 -6.02 -12.33
CA HIS A 31 -15.26 -5.21 -13.04
C HIS A 31 -15.98 -4.23 -13.98
N HIS A 32 -15.53 -2.98 -13.97
CA HIS A 32 -16.09 -1.90 -14.77
C HIS A 32 -14.95 -1.20 -15.51
N HIS A 33 -14.92 -1.36 -16.82
CA HIS A 33 -14.03 -0.57 -17.69
C HIS A 33 -14.71 0.75 -18.00
N LEU A 34 -13.99 1.85 -17.83
CA LEU A 34 -14.51 3.20 -18.05
C LEU A 34 -13.77 3.85 -19.21
N ASP A 35 -14.52 4.46 -20.12
CA ASP A 35 -13.97 5.22 -21.25
C ASP A 35 -13.59 6.65 -20.86
N GLU A 36 -14.15 7.16 -19.75
CA GLU A 36 -13.96 8.52 -19.27
C GLU A 36 -13.67 8.57 -17.75
N GLY A 37 -12.92 9.59 -17.33
CA GLY A 37 -12.58 9.83 -15.93
C GLY A 37 -11.16 9.38 -15.55
N PRO A 38 -10.81 9.48 -14.26
CA PRO A 38 -9.43 9.24 -13.80
C PRO A 38 -9.06 7.75 -13.69
N HIS A 39 -10.00 6.82 -13.91
CA HIS A 39 -9.74 5.38 -13.77
C HIS A 39 -10.18 4.66 -15.04
N GLN A 40 -9.29 3.84 -15.59
CA GLN A 40 -9.58 2.99 -16.75
C GLN A 40 -10.29 1.69 -16.33
N LEU A 41 -10.02 1.22 -15.11
CA LEU A 41 -10.65 0.06 -14.51
C LEU A 41 -11.11 0.39 -13.09
N VAL A 42 -12.33 -0.03 -12.76
CA VAL A 42 -12.88 0.00 -11.41
C VAL A 42 -13.40 -1.38 -11.04
N VAL A 43 -12.90 -1.93 -9.93
CA VAL A 43 -13.43 -3.15 -9.31
C VAL A 43 -14.17 -2.76 -8.03
N THR A 44 -15.37 -3.29 -7.83
CA THR A 44 -16.17 -2.96 -6.64
C THR A 44 -16.62 -4.20 -5.89
N SER A 45 -16.79 -4.12 -4.56
CA SER A 45 -17.55 -5.17 -3.87
C SER A 45 -18.94 -5.33 -4.49
N PRO A 46 -19.58 -6.51 -4.40
CA PRO A 46 -20.92 -6.74 -4.95
C PRO A 46 -22.01 -5.77 -4.46
N ASP A 47 -21.84 -5.16 -3.29
CA ASP A 47 -22.72 -4.12 -2.74
C ASP A 47 -22.26 -2.68 -3.04
N HIS A 48 -21.21 -2.53 -3.84
CA HIS A 48 -20.58 -1.27 -4.26
C HIS A 48 -20.05 -0.40 -3.12
N ARG A 49 -19.86 -0.94 -1.92
CA ARG A 49 -19.36 -0.19 -0.76
C ARG A 49 -17.85 -0.08 -0.74
N ILE A 50 -17.14 -1.00 -1.38
CA ILE A 50 -15.68 -0.95 -1.58
C ILE A 50 -15.44 -0.69 -3.06
N ARG A 51 -14.56 0.26 -3.37
CA ARG A 51 -14.18 0.62 -4.74
C ARG A 51 -12.67 0.66 -4.88
N ILE A 52 -12.15 -0.01 -5.90
CA ILE A 52 -10.73 -0.11 -6.26
C ILE A 52 -10.60 0.41 -7.68
N GLY A 53 -10.13 1.64 -7.84
CA GLY A 53 -9.87 2.27 -9.13
C GLY A 53 -8.39 2.12 -9.52
N TRP A 54 -8.14 1.88 -10.81
CA TRP A 54 -6.82 1.84 -11.44
C TRP A 54 -6.77 2.85 -12.60
N ALA A 55 -5.81 3.77 -12.53
CA ALA A 55 -5.67 4.91 -13.43
C ALA A 55 -4.86 4.61 -14.71
N GLY A 56 -4.17 3.48 -14.76
CA GLY A 56 -3.35 3.11 -15.92
C GLY A 56 -1.91 3.55 -15.80
N ASP A 57 -1.59 4.70 -16.37
CA ASP A 57 -0.25 5.27 -16.46
C ASP A 57 -0.08 6.56 -15.64
N ASP A 58 -1.09 6.93 -14.85
CA ASP A 58 -1.05 8.09 -13.95
C ASP A 58 -0.14 7.85 -12.73
N TYR A 59 0.33 8.93 -12.11
CA TYR A 59 1.07 8.92 -10.85
C TYR A 59 0.24 8.29 -9.74
N ASP A 60 -0.98 8.78 -9.51
CA ASP A 60 -1.92 8.21 -8.53
C ASP A 60 -2.60 6.96 -9.12
N LEU A 61 -1.79 5.92 -9.31
CA LEU A 61 -2.15 4.72 -10.04
C LEU A 61 -3.37 4.00 -9.43
N TRP A 62 -3.48 3.95 -8.11
CA TRP A 62 -4.62 3.33 -7.43
C TRP A 62 -5.36 4.30 -6.53
N THR A 63 -6.68 4.23 -6.58
CA THR A 63 -7.56 4.86 -5.59
C THR A 63 -8.48 3.80 -5.00
N ILE A 64 -8.29 3.50 -3.72
CA ILE A 64 -9.04 2.46 -3.00
C ILE A 64 -9.85 3.15 -1.92
N SER A 65 -11.14 2.85 -1.82
CA SER A 65 -12.02 3.51 -0.86
C SER A 65 -13.11 2.59 -0.37
N ALA A 66 -13.66 2.91 0.80
CA ALA A 66 -14.87 2.29 1.28
C ALA A 66 -15.86 3.30 1.86
N ALA A 67 -17.15 3.00 1.72
CA ALA A 67 -18.25 3.85 2.12
C ALA A 67 -19.35 3.07 2.90
N PRO A 68 -20.10 3.74 3.80
CA PRO A 68 -21.23 3.12 4.49
C PRO A 68 -22.31 2.61 3.54
N HIS A 69 -22.53 3.32 2.42
CA HIS A 69 -23.52 2.99 1.39
C HIS A 69 -22.96 3.19 -0.01
N ALA A 70 -23.47 2.44 -0.98
CA ALA A 70 -23.04 2.46 -2.38
C ALA A 70 -22.99 3.85 -3.03
N VAL A 71 -23.88 4.77 -2.61
CA VAL A 71 -24.00 6.13 -3.17
C VAL A 71 -23.46 7.22 -2.26
N SER A 72 -22.90 6.86 -1.11
CA SER A 72 -22.32 7.82 -0.16
C SER A 72 -20.88 8.15 -0.50
N GLY A 73 -20.40 9.31 -0.04
CA GLY A 73 -18.98 9.63 -0.10
C GLY A 73 -18.14 8.65 0.72
N PRO A 74 -16.85 8.45 0.36
CA PRO A 74 -15.99 7.50 1.06
C PRO A 74 -15.79 7.90 2.52
N GLN A 75 -15.87 6.93 3.42
CA GLN A 75 -15.47 7.12 4.80
C GLN A 75 -13.95 7.27 4.89
N TRP A 76 -13.22 6.48 4.10
CA TRP A 76 -11.79 6.58 3.97
C TRP A 76 -11.37 6.24 2.54
N THR A 77 -10.19 6.76 2.18
CA THR A 77 -9.51 6.50 0.91
C THR A 77 -8.04 6.16 1.17
N ALA A 78 -7.48 5.30 0.33
CA ALA A 78 -6.06 5.05 0.16
C ALA A 78 -5.67 5.38 -1.28
N ILE A 79 -4.58 6.12 -1.45
CA ILE A 79 -4.00 6.46 -2.75
C ILE A 79 -2.65 5.76 -2.84
N VAL A 80 -2.38 5.09 -3.95
CA VAL A 80 -1.14 4.34 -4.18
C VAL A 80 -0.53 4.78 -5.49
N ASN A 81 0.75 5.15 -5.45
CA ASN A 81 1.41 5.64 -6.64
C ASN A 81 1.89 4.52 -7.59
N GLN A 82 2.27 4.92 -8.80
CA GLN A 82 2.71 4.06 -9.90
C GLN A 82 3.97 3.25 -9.63
N ASN A 83 4.80 3.64 -8.67
CA ASN A 83 6.04 2.92 -8.33
C ASN A 83 5.81 1.80 -7.31
N THR A 84 4.62 1.74 -6.70
CA THR A 84 4.34 0.80 -5.63
C THR A 84 4.20 -0.63 -6.15
N PRO A 85 4.91 -1.62 -5.57
CA PRO A 85 4.71 -3.02 -5.89
C PRO A 85 3.23 -3.43 -5.72
N PRO A 86 2.60 -4.04 -6.74
CA PRO A 86 1.18 -4.40 -6.69
C PRO A 86 0.88 -5.48 -5.63
N GLU A 87 1.90 -6.20 -5.14
CA GLU A 87 1.78 -7.13 -4.02
C GLU A 87 1.46 -6.43 -2.69
N LEU A 88 1.86 -5.17 -2.51
CA LEU A 88 1.46 -4.38 -1.34
C LEU A 88 -0.02 -3.98 -1.43
N VAL A 89 -0.48 -3.65 -2.64
CA VAL A 89 -1.91 -3.44 -2.93
C VAL A 89 -2.70 -4.73 -2.72
N ALA A 90 -2.15 -5.88 -3.12
CA ALA A 90 -2.76 -7.19 -2.94
C ALA A 90 -3.03 -7.52 -1.46
N ALA A 91 -2.13 -7.12 -0.55
CA ALA A 91 -2.35 -7.31 0.87
C ALA A 91 -3.56 -6.52 1.38
N LEU A 92 -3.69 -5.25 0.95
CA LEU A 92 -4.85 -4.42 1.28
C LEU A 92 -6.14 -4.99 0.69
N THR A 93 -6.15 -5.33 -0.61
CA THR A 93 -7.36 -5.85 -1.27
C THR A 93 -7.77 -7.22 -0.76
N ALA A 94 -6.82 -8.07 -0.34
CA ALA A 94 -7.12 -9.34 0.32
C ALA A 94 -7.82 -9.14 1.67
N THR A 95 -7.34 -8.22 2.51
CA THR A 95 -8.01 -7.92 3.79
C THR A 95 -9.39 -7.32 3.58
N LEU A 96 -9.56 -6.44 2.57
CA LEU A 96 -10.87 -5.90 2.20
C LEU A 96 -11.85 -6.99 1.76
N ALA A 97 -11.39 -7.94 0.93
CA ALA A 97 -12.20 -9.06 0.49
C ALA A 97 -12.65 -9.95 1.67
N GLN A 98 -11.74 -10.19 2.62
CA GLN A 98 -12.03 -10.95 3.84
C GLN A 98 -13.04 -10.24 4.74
N ASP A 99 -12.86 -8.94 4.98
CA ASP A 99 -13.77 -8.13 5.79
C ASP A 99 -15.18 -8.08 5.19
N TRP A 100 -15.27 -7.91 3.87
CA TRP A 100 -16.53 -7.92 3.15
C TRP A 100 -17.22 -9.29 3.24
N ALA A 101 -16.50 -10.37 2.98
CA ALA A 101 -17.04 -11.74 3.04
C ALA A 101 -17.50 -12.13 4.46
N ALA A 102 -16.88 -11.57 5.51
CA ALA A 102 -17.29 -11.79 6.89
C ALA A 102 -18.60 -11.07 7.27
N GLY A 103 -19.05 -10.08 6.48
CA GLY A 103 -20.34 -9.40 6.66
C GLY A 103 -20.47 -8.51 7.90
N GLN A 104 -19.35 -8.14 8.53
CA GLN A 104 -19.33 -7.35 9.79
C GLN A 104 -18.90 -5.90 9.58
N ASP A 105 -18.81 -5.43 8.33
CA ASP A 105 -18.37 -4.08 7.98
C ASP A 105 -17.05 -3.65 8.64
N ARG A 106 -16.16 -4.62 8.89
CA ARG A 106 -14.85 -4.36 9.51
C ARG A 106 -14.01 -3.39 8.69
N PHE A 107 -14.19 -3.39 7.37
CA PHE A 107 -13.58 -2.42 6.46
C PHE A 107 -14.03 -0.96 6.71
N LEU A 108 -15.02 -0.71 7.58
CA LEU A 108 -15.43 0.62 8.05
C LEU A 108 -15.22 0.84 9.55
N ALA A 109 -14.52 -0.07 10.23
CA ALA A 109 -14.24 0.07 11.65
C ALA A 109 -13.54 1.41 11.96
N ALA A 110 -13.81 1.97 13.13
CA ALA A 110 -13.07 3.13 13.58
C ALA A 110 -11.56 2.77 13.69
N PRO A 111 -10.64 3.67 13.32
CA PRO A 111 -9.22 3.49 13.58
C PRO A 111 -8.97 3.28 15.08
N SER A 112 -7.91 2.54 15.41
CA SER A 112 -7.49 2.42 16.80
C SER A 112 -7.10 3.78 17.38
N VAL A 113 -7.37 3.95 18.68
CA VAL A 113 -6.85 5.08 19.46
C VAL A 113 -5.33 5.01 19.58
N TYR A 114 -4.75 3.82 19.45
CA TYR A 114 -3.31 3.58 19.50
C TYR A 114 -2.76 3.45 18.09
N TRP A 115 -2.02 4.47 17.62
CA TRP A 115 -1.39 4.46 16.30
C TRP A 115 -0.47 3.23 16.09
N ALA A 116 0.09 2.69 17.17
CA ALA A 116 0.98 1.53 17.14
C ALA A 116 0.29 0.30 16.57
N ASP A 117 -1.03 0.16 16.70
CA ASP A 117 -1.78 -0.97 16.16
C ASP A 117 -1.73 -1.01 14.62
N SER A 118 -1.68 0.16 13.97
CA SER A 118 -1.59 0.26 12.52
C SER A 118 -0.22 -0.16 11.96
N VAL A 119 0.83 -0.13 12.79
CA VAL A 119 2.22 -0.37 12.36
C VAL A 119 2.95 -1.42 13.21
N ALA A 120 2.21 -2.20 14.00
CA ALA A 120 2.77 -3.26 14.83
C ALA A 120 3.64 -4.25 14.02
N PRO A 121 3.30 -4.64 12.78
CA PRO A 121 4.17 -5.49 11.97
C PRO A 121 5.53 -4.88 11.63
N LEU A 122 5.62 -3.55 11.48
CA LEU A 122 6.88 -2.85 11.22
C LEU A 122 7.78 -2.86 12.47
N ALA A 123 7.20 -2.51 13.62
CA ALA A 123 7.91 -2.55 14.89
C ALA A 123 8.41 -3.96 15.23
N ALA A 124 7.60 -5.00 14.96
CA ALA A 124 8.00 -6.39 15.12
C ALA A 124 9.14 -6.80 14.18
N ALA A 125 9.27 -6.16 13.01
CA ALA A 125 10.37 -6.35 12.06
C ALA A 125 11.60 -5.48 12.37
N GLY A 126 11.67 -4.85 13.56
CA GLY A 126 12.81 -4.06 13.99
C GLY A 126 12.86 -2.65 13.41
N TRP A 127 11.76 -2.14 12.84
CA TRP A 127 11.71 -0.74 12.43
C TRP A 127 11.72 0.17 13.65
N GLU A 128 12.55 1.20 13.60
CA GLU A 128 12.79 2.09 14.72
C GLU A 128 12.17 3.46 14.48
N ARG A 129 11.82 4.16 15.57
CA ARG A 129 11.34 5.53 15.45
C ARG A 129 12.47 6.44 15.02
N THR A 130 12.27 7.10 13.89
CA THR A 130 13.11 8.22 13.46
C THR A 130 12.45 9.51 13.97
N GLY A 131 13.24 10.56 14.22
CA GLY A 131 12.74 11.81 14.81
C GLY A 131 11.44 12.28 14.14
N ALA A 132 10.50 12.79 14.91
CA ALA A 132 9.18 13.16 14.41
C ALA A 132 8.91 14.65 14.60
N GLU A 133 8.28 15.28 13.61
CA GLU A 133 7.69 16.60 13.77
C GLU A 133 6.53 16.55 14.77
N LEU A 134 6.25 17.68 15.42
CA LEU A 134 5.16 17.75 16.40
C LEU A 134 3.83 17.34 15.77
N GLY A 135 3.21 16.28 16.29
CA GLY A 135 1.95 15.76 15.76
C GLY A 135 2.11 14.65 14.73
N THR A 136 3.34 14.18 14.49
CA THR A 136 3.63 13.01 13.67
C THR A 136 4.37 11.93 14.47
N VAL A 137 4.37 10.72 13.94
CA VAL A 137 5.25 9.63 14.37
C VAL A 137 5.87 9.03 13.13
N GLU A 138 7.19 8.90 13.11
CA GLU A 138 7.92 8.29 12.01
C GLU A 138 8.62 7.02 12.47
N LEU A 139 8.57 5.98 11.63
CA LEU A 139 9.44 4.82 11.77
C LEU A 139 10.19 4.61 10.45
N ALA A 140 11.43 4.10 10.54
CA ALA A 140 12.22 3.71 9.39
C ALA A 140 12.64 2.24 9.49
N ALA A 141 12.75 1.61 8.32
CA ALA A 141 13.36 0.29 8.18
C ALA A 141 14.83 0.33 8.63
N PRO A 142 15.37 -0.80 9.16
CA PRO A 142 16.78 -0.88 9.56
C PRO A 142 17.79 -0.50 8.47
N ASP A 143 17.41 -0.69 7.20
CA ASP A 143 18.22 -0.35 6.03
C ASP A 143 18.08 1.10 5.56
N GLY A 144 17.19 1.89 6.20
CA GLY A 144 16.88 3.27 5.84
C GLY A 144 16.21 3.44 4.47
N ASN A 145 15.80 2.35 3.81
CA ASN A 145 15.21 2.40 2.46
C ASN A 145 13.69 2.50 2.47
N ALA A 146 13.04 2.39 3.61
CA ALA A 146 11.60 2.51 3.72
C ALA A 146 11.23 3.15 5.06
N GLY A 147 10.03 3.71 5.11
CA GLY A 147 9.53 4.35 6.32
C GLY A 147 8.02 4.52 6.31
N VAL A 148 7.51 4.94 7.45
CA VAL A 148 6.13 5.32 7.65
C VAL A 148 6.08 6.66 8.36
N CYS A 149 5.22 7.56 7.90
CA CYS A 149 4.86 8.78 8.62
C CYS A 149 3.38 8.67 9.00
N ILE A 150 3.09 8.86 10.29
CA ILE A 150 1.75 8.76 10.85
C ILE A 150 1.37 10.11 11.43
N ASN A 151 0.32 10.72 10.90
CA ASN A 151 -0.28 11.88 11.51
C ASN A 151 -1.10 11.48 12.73
N ILE A 152 -0.67 11.96 13.90
CA ILE A 152 -1.38 11.79 15.17
C ILE A 152 -2.01 13.11 15.65
N SER A 153 -1.88 14.17 14.86
CA SER A 153 -2.50 15.46 15.13
C SER A 153 -4.01 15.36 14.99
N ARG A 154 -4.73 15.85 16.00
CA ARG A 154 -6.19 15.98 15.93
C ARG A 154 -6.66 17.17 15.09
N ARG A 155 -5.74 18.01 14.62
CA ARG A 155 -6.06 19.23 13.86
C ARG A 155 -5.99 19.03 12.35
N ASP A 156 -5.20 18.07 11.90
CA ASP A 156 -5.08 17.72 10.49
C ASP A 156 -5.91 16.47 10.24
N LEU A 157 -6.98 16.64 9.45
CA LEU A 157 -7.92 15.59 9.09
C LEU A 157 -7.74 15.14 7.64
N GLU A 158 -6.75 15.68 6.94
CA GLU A 158 -6.49 15.41 5.52
C GLU A 158 -5.40 14.33 5.37
N HIS A 159 -4.32 14.43 6.14
CA HIS A 159 -3.20 13.48 6.07
C HIS A 159 -3.31 12.44 7.18
N GLY A 160 -3.40 11.15 6.84
CA GLY A 160 -3.45 10.07 7.81
C GLY A 160 -2.11 9.37 7.97
N THR A 161 -1.91 8.26 7.26
CA THR A 161 -0.68 7.45 7.33
C THR A 161 -0.09 7.32 5.94
N GLN A 162 1.21 7.60 5.80
CA GLN A 162 1.95 7.40 4.56
C GLN A 162 3.03 6.34 4.77
N LEU A 163 2.94 5.23 4.03
CA LEU A 163 4.02 4.27 3.86
C LEU A 163 4.81 4.65 2.62
N TRP A 164 6.14 4.56 2.70
CA TRP A 164 7.00 4.85 1.56
C TRP A 164 8.21 3.92 1.50
N ALA A 165 8.73 3.73 0.29
CA ALA A 165 10.00 3.06 0.06
C ALA A 165 10.79 3.75 -1.05
N SER A 166 12.11 3.68 -0.94
CA SER A 166 13.12 4.32 -1.78
C SER A 166 13.23 5.85 -1.55
N PRO A 167 14.34 6.48 -2.00
CA PRO A 167 14.56 7.92 -1.81
C PRO A 167 13.50 8.79 -2.46
N PRO A 168 13.32 10.02 -1.98
CA PRO A 168 12.53 11.02 -2.70
C PRO A 168 13.09 11.23 -4.11
N GLY A 169 12.21 11.08 -5.10
CA GLY A 169 12.54 11.19 -6.52
C GLY A 169 11.39 10.65 -7.36
N TRP A 170 11.05 11.35 -8.44
CA TRP A 170 9.86 11.07 -9.27
C TRP A 170 9.80 9.64 -9.82
N GLY A 171 10.93 8.95 -9.98
CA GLY A 171 11.02 7.67 -10.70
C GLY A 171 11.20 6.41 -9.85
N THR A 172 11.29 6.50 -8.53
CA THR A 172 11.62 5.33 -7.68
C THR A 172 10.83 5.22 -6.39
N ARG A 173 10.28 6.34 -5.88
CA ARG A 173 9.59 6.30 -4.59
C ARG A 173 8.24 5.63 -4.71
N ALA A 174 8.06 4.51 -4.01
CA ALA A 174 6.76 3.90 -3.80
C ALA A 174 6.07 4.62 -2.63
N GLU A 175 4.78 4.94 -2.78
CA GLU A 175 4.00 5.65 -1.77
C GLU A 175 2.58 5.08 -1.67
N ILE A 176 2.15 4.81 -0.44
CA ILE A 176 0.77 4.47 -0.09
C ILE A 176 0.31 5.44 0.98
N THR A 177 -0.68 6.26 0.65
CA THR A 177 -1.23 7.28 1.54
C THR A 177 -2.66 6.93 1.93
N PHE A 178 -2.89 6.76 3.23
CA PHE A 178 -4.17 6.51 3.85
C PHE A 178 -4.73 7.78 4.49
N THR A 179 -6.01 8.06 4.27
CA THR A 179 -6.73 9.11 5.01
C THR A 179 -6.91 8.73 6.50
N PRO A 180 -7.09 9.70 7.42
CA PRO A 180 -7.10 9.44 8.87
C PRO A 180 -8.17 8.47 9.38
N ARG A 181 -9.28 8.29 8.65
CA ARG A 181 -10.37 7.39 9.04
C ARG A 181 -10.17 5.94 8.59
N THR A 182 -9.03 5.61 8.01
CA THR A 182 -8.72 4.25 7.57
C THR A 182 -8.61 3.31 8.78
N PRO A 183 -9.33 2.18 8.81
CA PRO A 183 -9.21 1.19 9.88
C PRO A 183 -7.76 0.70 10.08
N SER A 184 -7.31 0.62 11.33
CA SER A 184 -5.92 0.29 11.67
C SER A 184 -5.48 -1.08 11.14
N HIS A 185 -6.37 -2.07 11.09
CA HIS A 185 -6.01 -3.41 10.61
C HIS A 185 -5.76 -3.45 9.09
N LEU A 186 -6.33 -2.53 8.31
CA LEU A 186 -6.03 -2.41 6.88
C LEU A 186 -4.62 -1.83 6.66
N ILE A 187 -4.25 -0.82 7.46
CA ILE A 187 -2.88 -0.28 7.46
C ILE A 187 -1.90 -1.35 7.93
N ALA A 188 -2.24 -2.10 9.00
CA ALA A 188 -1.41 -3.17 9.53
C ALA A 188 -1.19 -4.30 8.51
N ALA A 189 -2.22 -4.70 7.76
CA ALA A 189 -2.08 -5.70 6.70
C ALA A 189 -1.11 -5.24 5.60
N THR A 190 -1.19 -3.96 5.22
CA THR A 190 -0.28 -3.36 4.24
C THR A 190 1.15 -3.27 4.80
N ALA A 191 1.31 -2.84 6.05
CA ALA A 191 2.58 -2.81 6.75
C ALA A 191 3.24 -4.20 6.87
N ALA A 192 2.45 -5.26 7.11
CA ALA A 192 2.96 -6.63 7.12
C ALA A 192 3.51 -7.05 5.75
N ALA A 193 2.94 -6.56 4.65
CA ALA A 193 3.44 -6.84 3.31
C ALA A 193 4.75 -6.10 2.99
N PHE A 194 5.04 -4.96 3.65
CA PHE A 194 6.36 -4.32 3.58
C PHE A 194 7.45 -5.19 4.20
N THR A 195 7.13 -5.93 5.27
CA THR A 195 8.10 -6.74 6.01
C THR A 195 8.09 -8.22 5.62
N ASP A 196 7.28 -8.61 4.63
CA ASP A 196 7.22 -9.97 4.12
C ASP A 196 8.55 -10.36 3.47
N PRO A 197 9.25 -11.40 3.97
CA PRO A 197 10.54 -11.83 3.44
C PRO A 197 10.42 -12.54 2.08
N THR A 198 9.21 -12.87 1.64
CA THR A 198 8.96 -13.58 0.39
C THR A 198 9.33 -12.70 -0.81
N PRO A 199 10.37 -13.10 -1.60
CA PRO A 199 10.86 -12.28 -2.69
C PRO A 199 9.82 -12.01 -3.77
N ALA A 200 9.87 -10.83 -4.38
CA ALA A 200 9.07 -10.50 -5.54
C ALA A 200 9.76 -10.96 -6.82
N ALA A 201 9.05 -11.75 -7.62
CA ALA A 201 9.48 -12.14 -8.95
C ALA A 201 9.38 -10.93 -9.89
N ARG A 202 10.48 -10.61 -10.59
CA ARG A 202 10.57 -9.48 -11.53
C ARG A 202 11.39 -9.86 -12.75
N TRP A 203 11.15 -9.16 -13.85
CA TRP A 203 12.03 -9.13 -15.00
C TRP A 203 13.11 -8.08 -14.79
N ARG A 204 14.38 -8.42 -15.04
CA ARG A 204 15.53 -7.51 -14.88
C ARG A 204 15.35 -6.20 -15.64
N GLU A 205 14.76 -6.27 -16.82
CA GLU A 205 14.46 -5.11 -17.68
C GLU A 205 13.38 -4.18 -17.11
N SER A 206 12.51 -4.68 -16.23
CA SER A 206 11.49 -3.89 -15.55
C SER A 206 12.00 -3.28 -14.23
N LEU A 207 13.18 -3.68 -13.76
CA LEU A 207 13.75 -3.15 -12.53
C LEU A 207 14.43 -1.81 -12.77
N ASN A 208 14.10 -0.83 -11.93
CA ASN A 208 14.87 0.40 -11.90
C ASN A 208 16.33 0.09 -11.45
N PRO A 209 17.36 0.58 -12.18
CA PRO A 209 18.76 0.34 -11.82
C PRO A 209 19.12 0.77 -10.40
N GLU A 210 18.53 1.84 -9.88
CA GLU A 210 18.78 2.33 -8.52
C GLU A 210 18.20 1.38 -7.46
N LEU A 211 17.00 0.84 -7.71
CA LEU A 211 16.39 -0.17 -6.84
C LEU A 211 17.21 -1.46 -6.82
N THR A 212 17.74 -1.85 -7.99
CA THR A 212 18.60 -3.03 -8.15
C THR A 212 19.91 -2.89 -7.36
N ALA A 213 20.54 -1.71 -7.41
CA ALA A 213 21.76 -1.45 -6.64
C ALA A 213 21.53 -1.57 -5.13
N ARG A 214 20.37 -1.13 -4.63
CA ARG A 214 20.01 -1.23 -3.20
C ARG A 214 19.69 -2.65 -2.77
N ALA A 215 18.90 -3.37 -3.57
CA ALA A 215 18.60 -4.78 -3.32
C ALA A 215 19.87 -5.66 -3.28
N ASN A 216 20.87 -5.33 -4.11
CA ASN A 216 22.16 -6.03 -4.11
C ASN A 216 23.09 -5.58 -2.97
N GLY A 217 23.12 -4.29 -2.63
CA GLY A 217 23.93 -3.77 -1.51
C GLY A 217 23.54 -4.40 -0.16
N LEU A 218 22.26 -4.70 0.05
CA LEU A 218 21.75 -5.44 1.21
C LEU A 218 22.33 -6.86 1.32
N ARG A 219 22.58 -7.53 0.19
CA ARG A 219 23.14 -8.90 0.18
C ARG A 219 24.63 -8.94 0.50
N GLU A 220 25.35 -7.83 0.30
CA GLU A 220 26.79 -7.73 0.56
C GLU A 220 27.10 -7.31 2.00
N SER A 221 26.20 -6.57 2.66
CA SER A 221 26.34 -6.16 4.07
C SER A 221 26.04 -7.27 5.10
N ASP A 222 25.45 -8.39 4.66
CA ASP A 222 25.14 -9.57 5.50
C ASP A 222 26.24 -10.66 5.45
N ARG A 223 27.44 -10.35 4.93
CA ARG A 223 28.63 -11.24 4.93
C ARG A 223 29.74 -10.70 5.82
#